data_AF-A0A256W5W9-F1
#
_entry.id   AF-A0A256W5W9-F1
#
_cell.length_a   1.000
_cell.length_b   1.000
_cell.length_c   1.000
_cell.angle_alpha   90.00
_cell.angle_beta   90.00
_cell.angle_gamma   90.00
#
_symmetry.space_group_name_H-M   'P 1'
#
loop_
_entity.id
_entity.type
_entity.pdbx_description
1 polymer ?
#
loop_
_entity_poly.entity_id
_entity_poly.type
_entity_poly.pdbx_seq_one_letter_code
_entity_poly.pdbx_strand_id
1 'polypeptide(L)'
;MDSSIILMTGVDGYNDPFSFNGVQDMYSANIEDLWPETQTENAVPVPMDVLFAIWHGYDLTSAALYEYLYQSPHLSPYKVVSFGHSHKPGIDVYPAGNQYAGIYANSGSWIDPDKCDYDVRTYLVIKPAEWTGSDLDVVMLYQYNPESGGMGGIYVSGLIAEENILD
;
A
#
# COMPACT_ATOMS: atom_id res chain seq x y z
N MET A 1 -18.67 -2.70 0.73
CA MET A 1 -17.98 -2.88 2.01
C MET A 1 -18.69 -1.99 3.01
N ASP A 2 -19.11 -2.48 4.16
CA ASP A 2 -19.73 -1.65 5.19
C ASP A 2 -18.65 -0.78 5.84
N SER A 3 -18.77 0.55 5.77
CA SER A 3 -17.78 1.47 6.34
C SER A 3 -17.92 1.65 7.86
N SER A 4 -18.98 1.10 8.47
CA SER A 4 -19.23 1.20 9.93
C SER A 4 -18.26 0.37 10.79
N ILE A 5 -17.48 -0.53 10.16
CA ILE A 5 -16.49 -1.37 10.83
C ILE A 5 -15.07 -0.78 10.81
N ILE A 6 -14.86 0.39 10.19
CA ILE A 6 -13.56 1.06 10.19
C ILE A 6 -13.37 1.74 11.55
N LEU A 7 -12.47 1.20 12.37
CA LEU A 7 -12.05 1.80 13.63
C LEU A 7 -11.05 2.94 13.35
N MET A 8 -11.56 4.16 13.25
CA MET A 8 -10.74 5.37 13.16
C MET A 8 -10.12 5.66 14.52
N THR A 9 -8.81 5.45 14.67
CA THR A 9 -8.10 5.65 15.95
C THR A 9 -7.76 7.11 16.22
N GLY A 10 -7.93 8.00 15.23
CA GLY A 10 -7.60 9.43 15.34
C GLY A 10 -6.10 9.71 15.48
N VAL A 11 -5.26 8.71 15.21
CA VAL A 11 -3.81 8.86 15.14
C VAL A 11 -3.50 9.57 13.82
N ASP A 12 -2.61 10.57 13.86
CA ASP A 12 -2.10 11.32 12.69
C ASP A 12 -3.08 12.29 12.00
N GLY A 13 -4.15 12.72 12.67
CA GLY A 13 -5.01 13.82 12.20
C GLY A 13 -6.05 13.42 11.13
N TYR A 14 -6.13 12.14 10.78
CA TYR A 14 -7.19 11.59 9.94
C TYR A 14 -8.51 11.52 10.71
N ASN A 15 -9.34 12.56 10.53
CA ASN A 15 -10.67 12.66 11.15
C ASN A 15 -11.80 12.22 10.21
N ASP A 16 -11.53 12.18 8.90
CA ASP A 16 -12.51 11.79 7.91
C ASP A 16 -12.32 10.33 7.51
N PRO A 17 -13.40 9.55 7.39
CA PRO A 17 -13.32 8.25 6.77
C PRO A 17 -12.98 8.46 5.30
N PHE A 18 -11.71 8.28 4.91
CA PHE A 18 -11.36 7.96 3.53
C PHE A 18 -11.83 6.53 3.24
N SER A 19 -13.15 6.33 3.31
CA SER A 19 -13.81 5.10 2.93
C SER A 19 -14.22 5.22 1.48
N PHE A 20 -14.26 4.07 0.81
CA PHE A 20 -14.81 3.84 -0.53
C PHE A 20 -16.12 4.60 -0.86
N ASN A 21 -16.87 5.11 0.12
CA ASN A 21 -18.17 5.77 -0.09
C ASN A 21 -18.10 7.07 -0.90
N GLY A 22 -17.02 7.86 -0.82
CA GLY A 22 -16.88 9.10 -1.59
C GLY A 22 -16.65 8.89 -3.10
N VAL A 23 -16.16 7.71 -3.46
CA VAL A 23 -15.80 7.30 -4.83
C VAL A 23 -16.71 6.18 -5.35
N GLN A 24 -17.78 5.83 -4.62
CA GLN A 24 -18.69 4.73 -4.96
C GLN A 24 -19.36 4.92 -6.32
N ASP A 25 -19.79 6.16 -6.60
CA ASP A 25 -20.37 6.51 -7.89
C ASP A 25 -19.33 6.40 -9.02
N MET A 26 -18.05 6.62 -8.71
CA MET A 26 -16.97 6.49 -9.69
C MET A 26 -16.73 5.04 -10.10
N TYR A 27 -16.79 4.11 -9.15
CA TYR A 27 -16.72 2.68 -9.43
C TYR A 27 -17.95 2.12 -10.15
N SER A 28 -19.05 2.89 -10.17
CA SER A 28 -20.30 2.52 -10.84
C SER A 28 -20.42 3.10 -12.26
N ALA A 29 -19.47 3.95 -12.67
CA ALA A 29 -19.39 4.55 -13.98
C ALA A 29 -18.34 3.86 -14.86
N ASN A 30 -18.28 4.21 -16.16
CA ASN A 30 -17.18 3.75 -16.99
C ASN A 30 -15.90 4.45 -16.53
N ILE A 31 -14.85 3.68 -16.23
CA ILE A 31 -13.59 4.22 -15.73
C ILE A 31 -12.99 5.26 -16.69
N GLU A 32 -13.19 5.10 -18.01
CA GLU A 32 -12.72 6.05 -19.03
C GLU A 32 -13.29 7.46 -18.86
N ASP A 33 -14.54 7.56 -18.39
CA ASP A 33 -15.23 8.84 -18.23
C ASP A 33 -14.78 9.60 -16.98
N LEU A 34 -14.23 8.89 -15.98
CA LEU A 34 -13.88 9.43 -14.66
C LEU A 34 -12.40 9.29 -14.29
N TRP A 35 -11.58 8.76 -15.19
CA TRP A 35 -10.17 8.52 -14.91
C TRP A 35 -9.41 9.78 -14.49
N PRO A 36 -9.60 10.96 -15.10
CA PRO A 36 -8.97 12.19 -14.63
C PRO A 36 -9.36 12.55 -13.18
N GLU A 37 -10.64 12.41 -12.84
CA GLU A 37 -11.16 12.65 -11.50
C GLU A 37 -10.59 11.63 -10.50
N THR A 38 -10.52 10.34 -10.88
CA THR A 38 -9.97 9.27 -10.04
C THR A 38 -8.53 9.58 -9.66
N GLN A 39 -7.73 10.03 -10.62
CA GLN A 39 -6.34 10.39 -10.39
C GLN A 39 -6.20 11.64 -9.51
N THR A 40 -7.10 12.61 -9.66
CA THR A 40 -7.14 13.81 -8.83
C THR A 40 -7.47 13.47 -7.38
N GLU A 41 -8.49 12.65 -7.15
CA GLU A 41 -8.90 12.22 -5.80
C GLU A 41 -7.84 11.36 -5.10
N ASN A 42 -7.12 10.52 -5.86
CA ASN A 42 -6.00 9.72 -5.33
C ASN A 42 -4.66 10.50 -5.28
N ALA A 43 -4.70 11.81 -5.53
CA ALA A 43 -3.53 12.70 -5.54
C ALA A 43 -2.36 12.14 -6.37
N VAL A 44 -2.66 11.51 -7.52
CA VAL A 44 -1.66 10.96 -8.44
C VAL A 44 -0.80 12.11 -8.97
N PRO A 45 0.51 12.16 -8.64
CA PRO A 45 1.35 13.30 -9.02
C PRO A 45 1.70 13.29 -10.51
N VAL A 46 1.70 12.12 -11.16
CA VAL A 46 1.91 11.97 -12.60
C VAL A 46 0.73 11.23 -13.22
N PRO A 47 -0.28 11.97 -13.72
CA PRO A 47 -1.43 11.35 -14.33
C PRO A 47 -1.05 10.50 -15.56
N MET A 48 -1.63 9.31 -15.62
CA MET A 48 -1.53 8.31 -16.66
C MET A 48 -2.76 8.36 -17.57
N ASP A 49 -2.62 7.95 -18.82
CA ASP A 49 -3.75 7.74 -19.73
C ASP A 49 -4.55 6.47 -19.36
N VAL A 50 -5.88 6.50 -19.52
CA VAL A 50 -6.74 5.39 -19.09
C VAL A 50 -6.48 4.09 -19.87
N LEU A 51 -6.13 4.17 -21.16
CA LEU A 51 -5.81 2.96 -21.93
C LEU A 51 -4.48 2.36 -21.46
N PHE A 52 -3.50 3.21 -21.12
CA PHE A 52 -2.25 2.76 -20.54
C PHE A 52 -2.47 2.14 -19.15
N ALA A 53 -3.32 2.75 -18.31
CA ALA A 53 -3.69 2.20 -17.00
C ALA A 53 -4.39 0.84 -17.13
N ILE A 54 -5.35 0.69 -18.05
CA ILE A 54 -6.02 -0.59 -18.32
C ILE A 54 -5.01 -1.65 -18.79
N TRP A 55 -4.08 -1.27 -19.67
CA TRP A 55 -3.05 -2.19 -20.16
C TRP A 55 -2.12 -2.68 -19.05
N HIS A 56 -1.82 -1.83 -18.07
CA HIS A 56 -0.94 -2.12 -16.94
C HIS A 56 -1.67 -2.60 -15.67
N GLY A 57 -3.01 -2.70 -15.70
CA GLY A 57 -3.83 -3.04 -14.53
C GLY A 57 -3.58 -4.43 -13.92
N TYR A 58 -2.83 -5.31 -14.61
CA TYR A 58 -2.39 -6.60 -14.07
C TYR A 58 -1.10 -6.49 -13.22
N ASP A 59 -0.33 -5.42 -13.38
CA ASP A 59 0.92 -5.14 -12.65
C ASP A 59 0.81 -3.78 -11.95
N LEU A 60 0.05 -3.78 -10.87
CA LEU A 60 -0.15 -2.57 -10.05
C LEU A 60 1.10 -2.16 -9.29
N THR A 61 2.10 -3.04 -9.16
CA THR A 61 3.42 -2.64 -8.63
C THR A 61 4.05 -1.66 -9.60
N SER A 62 4.16 -2.00 -10.89
CA SER A 62 4.70 -1.07 -11.90
C SER A 62 3.86 0.19 -12.05
N ALA A 63 2.52 0.10 -11.96
CA ALA A 63 1.65 1.27 -12.01
C ALA A 63 1.92 2.22 -10.83
N ALA A 64 1.93 1.71 -9.60
CA ALA A 64 2.21 2.49 -8.40
C ALA A 64 3.60 3.15 -8.45
N LEU A 65 4.59 2.43 -8.98
CA LEU A 65 5.92 2.99 -9.17
C LEU A 65 5.90 4.13 -10.16
N TYR A 66 5.29 3.94 -11.33
CA TYR A 66 5.22 4.98 -12.36
C TYR A 66 4.47 6.22 -11.88
N GLU A 67 3.32 6.03 -11.23
CA GLU A 67 2.45 7.11 -10.80
C GLU A 67 3.03 7.88 -9.62
N TYR A 68 3.72 7.21 -8.68
CA TYR A 68 4.09 7.81 -7.40
C TYR A 68 5.59 7.83 -7.06
N LEU A 69 6.45 6.95 -7.60
CA LEU A 69 7.87 6.85 -7.19
C LEU A 69 8.88 7.13 -8.32
N TYR A 70 8.53 6.87 -9.57
CA TYR A 70 9.43 6.86 -10.71
C TYR A 70 9.05 8.00 -11.64
N GLN A 71 9.37 9.29 -11.37
CA GLN A 71 9.63 10.29 -12.44
C GLN A 71 10.48 11.51 -12.02
N SER A 72 11.26 11.98 -13.00
CA SER A 72 11.94 13.27 -13.09
C SER A 72 11.18 14.12 -14.12
N PRO A 73 11.04 15.45 -13.98
CA PRO A 73 11.77 16.33 -13.05
C PRO A 73 11.06 16.57 -11.71
N HIS A 74 9.86 16.04 -11.53
CA HIS A 74 9.10 16.21 -10.30
C HIS A 74 9.36 15.02 -9.38
N LEU A 75 10.33 15.17 -8.48
CA LEU A 75 10.47 14.25 -7.36
C LEU A 75 9.15 14.25 -6.60
N SER A 76 8.47 13.11 -6.62
CA SER A 76 7.27 12.89 -5.85
C SER A 76 7.56 13.16 -4.36
N PRO A 77 6.64 13.79 -3.61
CA PRO A 77 6.80 13.93 -2.17
C PRO A 77 6.67 12.58 -1.43
N TYR A 78 6.17 11.54 -2.10
CA TYR A 78 5.91 10.25 -1.49
C TYR A 78 7.19 9.40 -1.45
N LYS A 79 7.61 9.02 -0.23
CA LYS A 79 8.74 8.12 0.01
C LYS A 79 8.31 6.68 0.23
N VAL A 80 7.09 6.47 0.72
CA VAL A 80 6.50 5.15 0.95
C VAL A 80 5.18 5.08 0.19
N VAL A 81 5.04 4.08 -0.68
CA VAL A 81 3.83 3.83 -1.46
C VAL A 81 3.38 2.40 -1.19
N SER A 82 2.14 2.24 -0.72
CA SER A 82 1.59 0.94 -0.36
C SER A 82 0.33 0.63 -1.15
N PHE A 83 0.37 -0.41 -1.99
CA PHE A 83 -0.79 -0.90 -2.74
C PHE A 83 -0.96 -2.42 -2.57
N GLY A 84 -2.21 -2.86 -2.53
CA GLY A 84 -2.60 -4.28 -2.39
C GLY A 84 -2.81 -4.99 -3.73
N HIS A 85 -3.98 -5.61 -3.90
CA HIS A 85 -4.48 -6.31 -5.11
C HIS A 85 -3.82 -7.63 -5.49
N SER A 86 -2.49 -7.71 -5.56
CA SER A 86 -1.79 -8.93 -6.01
C SER A 86 -1.90 -10.12 -5.05
N HIS A 87 -2.34 -9.85 -3.81
CA HIS A 87 -2.31 -10.74 -2.64
C HIS A 87 -0.91 -11.21 -2.24
N LYS A 88 0.14 -10.80 -2.97
CA LYS A 88 1.52 -11.16 -2.70
C LYS A 88 2.15 -10.15 -1.74
N PRO A 89 2.46 -10.55 -0.50
CA PRO A 89 3.12 -9.66 0.44
C PRO A 89 4.56 -9.41 0.00
N GLY A 90 5.04 -8.17 0.14
CA GLY A 90 6.39 -7.80 -0.27
C GLY A 90 6.75 -6.35 0.06
N ILE A 91 8.07 -6.10 0.12
CA ILE A 91 8.65 -4.76 0.19
C ILE A 91 9.75 -4.71 -0.87
N ASP A 92 9.76 -3.65 -1.67
CA ASP A 92 10.76 -3.37 -2.70
C ASP A 92 11.23 -1.92 -2.59
N VAL A 93 12.50 -1.66 -2.93
CA VAL A 93 13.11 -0.31 -2.87
C VAL A 93 13.40 0.24 -4.26
N TYR A 94 13.30 1.57 -4.41
CA TYR A 94 13.39 2.26 -5.69
C TYR A 94 14.19 3.56 -5.65
N PRO A 95 15.10 3.82 -6.62
CA PRO A 95 15.63 2.83 -7.56
C PRO A 95 16.36 1.71 -6.80
N ALA A 96 16.31 0.48 -7.32
CA ALA A 96 17.01 -0.63 -6.72
C ALA A 96 18.53 -0.34 -6.65
N GLY A 97 19.13 -0.49 -5.46
CA GLY A 97 20.55 -0.21 -5.24
C GLY A 97 20.82 0.29 -3.82
N ASN A 98 22.04 0.76 -3.56
CA ASN A 98 22.46 1.20 -2.23
C ASN A 98 21.97 2.60 -1.84
N GLN A 99 21.41 3.35 -2.78
CA GLN A 99 20.83 4.68 -2.57
C GLN A 99 19.49 4.72 -3.26
N TYR A 100 18.44 4.40 -2.50
CA TYR A 100 17.06 4.42 -2.95
C TYR A 100 16.34 5.65 -2.38
N ALA A 101 15.34 6.10 -3.12
CA ALA A 101 14.55 7.30 -2.87
C ALA A 101 13.07 6.99 -2.53
N GLY A 102 12.67 5.72 -2.59
CA GLY A 102 11.36 5.30 -2.13
C GLY A 102 11.24 3.80 -1.87
N ILE A 103 10.16 3.44 -1.17
CA ILE A 103 9.79 2.09 -0.79
C ILE A 103 8.40 1.81 -1.37
N TYR A 104 8.28 0.74 -2.13
CA TYR A 104 6.99 0.13 -2.47
C TYR A 104 6.71 -1.00 -1.49
N ALA A 105 5.48 -1.09 -0.99
CA ALA A 105 5.05 -2.16 -0.12
C ALA A 105 3.69 -2.73 -0.51
N ASN A 106 3.53 -4.04 -0.36
CA ASN A 106 2.27 -4.74 -0.50
C ASN A 106 2.03 -5.57 0.75
N SER A 107 0.93 -5.33 1.44
CA SER A 107 0.60 -6.06 2.68
C SER A 107 0.20 -7.51 2.42
N GLY A 108 -0.04 -7.91 1.17
CA GLY A 108 -0.60 -9.19 0.82
C GLY A 108 -2.09 -9.27 1.19
N SER A 109 -2.53 -10.43 1.66
CA SER A 109 -3.93 -10.64 2.06
C SER A 109 -4.05 -11.17 3.48
N TRP A 110 -5.04 -10.67 4.23
CA TRP A 110 -5.32 -11.17 5.58
C TRP A 110 -5.95 -12.57 5.53
N ILE A 111 -6.90 -12.77 4.62
CA ILE A 111 -7.59 -14.04 4.35
C ILE A 111 -7.70 -14.15 2.83
N ASP A 112 -7.13 -15.22 2.25
CA ASP A 112 -7.23 -15.49 0.83
C ASP A 112 -7.95 -16.83 0.59
N PRO A 113 -9.27 -16.82 0.32
CA PRO A 113 -10.01 -18.03 -0.01
C PRO A 113 -9.72 -18.55 -1.42
N ASP A 114 -9.21 -17.69 -2.31
CA ASP A 114 -8.93 -17.99 -3.70
C ASP A 114 -7.57 -18.71 -3.88
N LYS A 115 -6.89 -18.99 -2.77
CA LYS A 115 -5.65 -19.79 -2.68
C LYS A 115 -4.58 -19.36 -3.67
N CYS A 116 -4.10 -18.12 -3.56
CA CYS A 116 -2.73 -17.88 -4.01
C CYS A 116 -1.74 -18.63 -3.12
N ASP A 117 -0.64 -19.13 -3.69
CA ASP A 117 0.47 -19.79 -2.97
C ASP A 117 1.29 -18.80 -2.11
N TYR A 118 0.72 -17.64 -1.77
CA TYR A 118 1.37 -16.57 -1.02
C TYR A 118 1.04 -16.65 0.47
N ASP A 119 1.92 -16.06 1.28
CA ASP A 119 1.69 -15.90 2.70
C ASP A 119 0.43 -15.06 2.96
N VAL A 120 -0.45 -15.60 3.80
CA VAL A 120 -1.66 -14.91 4.29
C VAL A 120 -1.48 -14.46 5.74
N ARG A 121 -2.42 -13.66 6.23
CA ARG A 121 -2.37 -13.01 7.57
C ARG A 121 -1.18 -12.08 7.69
N THR A 122 -0.83 -11.45 6.57
CA THR A 122 0.26 -10.50 6.48
C THR A 122 -0.26 -9.09 6.62
N TYR A 123 0.56 -8.20 7.19
CA TYR A 123 0.21 -6.81 7.37
C TYR A 123 1.47 -5.94 7.43
N LEU A 124 1.32 -4.66 7.08
CA LEU A 124 2.39 -3.69 7.15
C LEU A 124 2.30 -2.89 8.45
N VAL A 125 3.45 -2.55 9.01
CA VAL A 125 3.61 -1.50 10.01
C VAL A 125 4.51 -0.45 9.39
N ILE A 126 3.95 0.73 9.15
CA ILE A 126 4.67 1.89 8.60
C ILE A 126 4.91 2.86 9.75
N LYS A 127 6.17 3.26 9.93
CA LYS A 127 6.62 4.20 10.95
C LYS A 127 7.28 5.38 10.26
N PRO A 128 6.52 6.45 9.96
CA PRO A 128 7.11 7.67 9.43
C PRO A 128 8.08 8.32 10.42
N ALA A 129 9.13 8.93 9.90
CA ALA A 129 10.13 9.68 10.64
C ALA A 129 9.48 10.76 11.51
N GLU A 130 8.61 11.57 10.89
CA GLU A 130 7.86 12.65 11.53
C GLU A 130 7.06 12.19 12.75
N TRP A 131 6.52 10.96 12.72
CA TRP A 131 5.66 10.44 13.80
C TRP A 131 6.45 9.80 14.93
N THR A 132 7.67 9.34 14.65
CA THR A 132 8.51 8.61 15.60
C THR A 132 9.65 9.43 16.18
N GLY A 133 9.94 10.61 15.60
CA GLY A 133 11.12 11.41 15.92
C GLY A 133 12.43 10.75 15.44
N SER A 134 12.33 9.81 14.50
CA SER A 134 13.46 9.18 13.82
C SER A 134 13.88 10.03 12.62
N ASP A 135 15.12 9.84 12.15
CA ASP A 135 15.57 10.34 10.84
C ASP A 135 15.19 9.37 9.69
N LEU A 136 14.45 8.30 10.00
CA LEU A 136 14.11 7.22 9.07
C LEU A 136 12.59 6.98 9.03
N ASP A 137 12.05 6.92 7.81
CA ASP A 137 10.80 6.22 7.55
C ASP A 137 11.09 4.72 7.52
N VAL A 138 10.38 3.93 8.33
CA VAL A 138 10.59 2.47 8.41
C VAL A 138 9.31 1.74 8.02
N VAL A 139 9.44 0.80 7.09
CA VAL A 139 8.35 -0.08 6.64
C VAL A 139 8.69 -1.51 7.02
N MET A 140 7.82 -2.13 7.82
CA MET A 140 7.96 -3.52 8.22
C MET A 140 6.75 -4.31 7.74
N LEU A 141 7.02 -5.52 7.26
CA LEU A 141 6.01 -6.49 6.86
C LEU A 141 6.04 -7.66 7.85
N TYR A 142 4.88 -7.96 8.41
CA TYR A 142 4.69 -9.02 9.40
C TYR A 142 3.75 -10.09 8.88
N GLN A 143 3.85 -11.30 9.43
CA GLN A 143 2.90 -12.38 9.27
C GLN A 143 2.40 -12.85 10.63
N TYR A 144 1.07 -12.92 10.80
CA TYR A 144 0.42 -13.32 12.03
C TYR A 144 0.00 -14.79 11.98
N ASN A 145 0.74 -15.64 12.68
CA ASN A 145 0.56 -17.10 12.66
C ASN A 145 0.52 -17.66 14.09
N PRO A 146 -0.10 -18.84 14.30
CA PRO A 146 -0.01 -19.53 15.56
C PRO A 146 1.44 -19.90 15.85
N GLU A 147 1.87 -19.72 17.10
CA GLU A 147 3.18 -20.17 17.56
C GLU A 147 3.31 -21.68 17.34
N SER A 148 4.39 -22.12 16.71
CA SER A 148 4.61 -23.53 16.36
C SER A 148 4.67 -24.39 17.63
N GLY A 149 3.64 -25.20 17.88
CA GLY A 149 3.61 -26.23 18.94
C GLY A 149 2.43 -26.21 19.92
N GLY A 150 1.53 -25.23 19.85
CA GLY A 150 0.40 -25.16 20.79
C GLY A 150 -0.94 -25.63 20.22
N MET A 151 -1.48 -26.75 20.71
CA MET A 151 -2.92 -27.03 20.57
C MET A 151 -3.69 -26.02 21.42
N GLY A 152 -4.30 -25.02 20.77
CA GLY A 152 -4.96 -23.86 21.41
C GLY A 152 -4.16 -22.55 21.34
N GLY A 153 -3.16 -22.48 20.44
CA GLY A 153 -2.00 -21.59 20.51
C GLY A 153 -2.23 -20.09 20.47
N ILE A 154 -1.34 -19.40 21.19
CA ILE A 154 -1.11 -17.96 21.11
C ILE A 154 -0.69 -17.65 19.67
N TYR A 155 -1.33 -16.65 19.07
CA TYR A 155 -0.91 -16.14 17.78
C TYR A 155 0.10 -15.01 17.98
N VAL A 156 1.15 -15.03 17.18
CA VAL A 156 2.26 -14.08 17.24
C VAL A 156 2.54 -13.52 15.86
N SER A 157 3.01 -12.28 15.84
CA SER A 157 3.47 -11.62 14.61
C SER A 157 4.96 -11.89 14.43
N GLY A 158 5.32 -12.57 13.34
CA GLY A 158 6.70 -12.71 12.89
C GLY A 158 7.03 -11.62 11.87
N LEU A 159 8.16 -10.92 12.04
CA LEU A 159 8.68 -10.01 11.03
C LEU A 159 9.18 -10.83 9.83
N ILE A 160 8.74 -10.48 8.61
CA ILE A 160 9.14 -11.17 7.38
C ILE A 160 9.98 -10.30 6.44
N ALA A 161 9.82 -8.98 6.45
CA ALA A 161 10.69 -8.05 5.74
C ALA A 161 10.69 -6.67 6.40
N GLU A 162 11.76 -5.90 6.20
CA GLU A 162 11.89 -4.52 6.69
C GLU A 162 12.77 -3.71 5.73
N GLU A 163 12.35 -2.49 5.43
CA GLU A 163 13.15 -1.49 4.71
C GLU A 163 13.00 -0.12 5.36
N ASN A 164 13.96 0.77 5.13
CA ASN A 164 13.95 2.12 5.68
C ASN A 164 14.56 3.15 4.73
N ILE A 165 14.07 4.38 4.78
CA ILE A 165 14.59 5.48 3.97
C ILE A 165 14.79 6.72 4.84
N LEU A 166 15.84 7.49 4.54
CA LEU A 166 16.13 8.74 5.25
C LEU A 166 15.06 9.80 4.96
N ASP A 167 14.65 10.51 6.02
CA ASP A 167 13.73 11.65 5.91
C ASP A 167 14.42 12.91 5.35
#